data_AF-A0A2A5EQ20-F1
#
_entry.id   AF-A0A2A5EQ20-F1
#
_cell.length_a   1.000
_cell.length_b   1.000
_cell.length_c   1.000
_cell.angle_alpha   90.00
_cell.angle_beta   90.00
_cell.angle_gamma   90.00
#
_symmetry.space_group_name_H-M   'P 1'
#
loop_
_entity.id
_entity.type
_entity.pdbx_description
1 polymer ?
#
loop_
_entity_poly.entity_id
_entity_poly.type
_entity_poly.pdbx_seq_one_letter_code
_entity_poly.pdbx_strand_id
1 'polypeptide(L)'
;MTLVVCKKIGNDLVVHSDSKVIDEFSLGTEREQRQNSPLTGLLKTVILHPNVTVSFAGKSEYATDFLEEFLKSDLSQWNTKKLLNKLFEVHRGSENEVDFIVCTSFNSEPIVHIIKEGGVRSNLENAWIGSQPAFEHYQKIYHTLDVDDDFYKSRTAFQAVIDSTEFEEVGHFHVVTRLDHKSEDNESVYLYDLKVELDTGGQKTVIKAGERKAIPWGSAEHGAYGTSYFRSYSPQKHGVAIHFPHASFGILMCPQVNCKQPILIRNVSGQQFVNKIFEDYALPMEGFAVHEETRLKLIRPQNIAQ
;
A
#
# COMPACT_ATOMS: atom_id res chain seq x y z
N MET A 1 -1.16 -13.80 -9.61
CA MET A 1 -0.32 -12.65 -10.04
C MET A 1 -0.95 -11.33 -9.62
N THR A 2 -0.20 -10.40 -9.05
CA THR A 2 -0.67 -9.08 -8.57
C THR A 2 -0.63 -8.04 -9.71
N LEU A 3 -1.04 -6.80 -9.49
CA LEU A 3 -0.77 -5.66 -10.38
C LEU A 3 -0.02 -4.56 -9.61
N VAL A 4 1.04 -4.02 -10.22
CA VAL A 4 1.67 -2.77 -9.78
C VAL A 4 1.81 -1.84 -10.97
N VAL A 5 1.38 -0.60 -10.80
CA VAL A 5 1.49 0.46 -11.82
C VAL A 5 2.24 1.65 -11.24
N CYS A 6 3.33 2.05 -11.89
CA CYS A 6 4.14 3.22 -11.57
C CYS A 6 3.97 4.27 -12.67
N LYS A 7 3.74 5.52 -12.26
CA LYS A 7 3.56 6.65 -13.16
C LYS A 7 4.34 7.86 -12.67
N LYS A 8 5.20 8.41 -13.53
CA LYS A 8 5.84 9.70 -13.36
C LYS A 8 4.92 10.77 -13.98
N ILE A 9 4.66 11.84 -13.23
CA ILE A 9 3.78 12.95 -13.61
C ILE A 9 4.58 14.23 -13.38
N GLY A 10 5.32 14.67 -14.40
CA GLY A 10 6.31 15.74 -14.23
C GLY A 10 7.42 15.33 -13.26
N ASN A 11 7.55 16.05 -12.13
CA ASN A 11 8.49 15.71 -11.07
C ASN A 11 7.88 14.81 -9.98
N ASP A 12 6.57 14.59 -10.00
CA ASP A 12 5.91 13.67 -9.08
C ASP A 12 6.05 12.22 -9.57
N LEU A 13 5.95 11.28 -8.64
CA LEU A 13 5.89 9.86 -8.93
C LEU A 13 4.87 9.19 -8.03
N VAL A 14 4.01 8.36 -8.62
CA VAL A 14 3.00 7.57 -7.92
C VAL A 14 3.14 6.10 -8.30
N VAL A 15 3.03 5.23 -7.30
CA VAL A 15 2.96 3.78 -7.47
C VAL A 15 1.66 3.28 -6.83
N HIS A 16 0.85 2.62 -7.64
CA HIS A 16 -0.35 1.91 -7.22
C HIS A 16 -0.06 0.42 -7.16
N SER A 17 -0.46 -0.22 -6.06
CA SER A 17 -0.32 -1.65 -5.88
C SER A 17 -1.52 -2.22 -5.13
N ASP A 18 -1.89 -3.44 -5.47
CA ASP A 18 -2.79 -4.24 -4.65
C ASP A 18 -1.98 -5.02 -3.59
N SER A 19 -2.66 -5.58 -2.59
CA SER A 19 -1.97 -6.34 -1.54
C SER A 19 -2.16 -7.85 -1.65
N LYS A 20 -2.87 -8.35 -2.66
CA LYS A 20 -3.22 -9.77 -2.74
C LYS A 20 -1.99 -10.63 -2.98
N VAL A 21 -1.99 -11.79 -2.34
CA VAL A 21 -1.05 -12.87 -2.59
C VAL A 21 -1.87 -14.09 -2.97
N ILE A 22 -1.46 -14.77 -4.03
CA ILE A 22 -1.94 -16.10 -4.37
C ILE A 22 -0.81 -17.05 -4.05
N ASP A 23 -0.97 -17.83 -2.99
CA ASP A 23 -0.08 -18.93 -2.68
C ASP A 23 -0.67 -20.20 -3.31
N GLU A 24 0.03 -20.76 -4.30
CA GLU A 24 -0.31 -22.00 -4.99
C GLU A 24 -0.29 -23.22 -4.04
N PHE A 25 0.34 -23.10 -2.86
CA PHE A 25 0.44 -24.17 -1.86
C PHE A 25 -0.61 -24.12 -0.76
N SER A 26 -1.59 -23.21 -0.85
CA SER A 26 -2.72 -23.21 0.07
C SER A 26 -3.50 -24.52 -0.10
N LEU A 27 -3.29 -25.47 0.81
CA LEU A 27 -3.99 -26.76 0.96
C LEU A 27 -5.51 -26.61 1.25
N GLY A 28 -6.09 -25.48 0.88
CA GLY A 28 -7.51 -25.18 1.00
C GLY A 28 -8.29 -25.63 -0.23
N THR A 29 -9.58 -25.78 -0.04
CA THR A 29 -10.58 -25.94 -1.10
C THR A 29 -10.49 -24.78 -2.12
N GLU A 30 -10.95 -24.97 -3.36
CA GLU A 30 -10.98 -23.90 -4.39
C GLU A 30 -11.65 -22.60 -3.86
N ARG A 31 -12.60 -22.72 -2.93
CA ARG A 31 -13.23 -21.58 -2.24
C ARG A 31 -12.26 -20.82 -1.34
N GLU A 32 -11.39 -21.50 -0.61
CA GLU A 32 -10.38 -20.88 0.26
C GLU A 32 -9.27 -20.23 -0.57
N GLN A 33 -8.92 -20.82 -1.72
CA GLN A 33 -7.99 -20.23 -2.69
C GLN A 33 -8.57 -18.98 -3.39
N ARG A 34 -9.87 -19.00 -3.72
CA ARG A 34 -10.60 -17.80 -4.24
C ARG A 34 -10.83 -16.73 -3.16
N GLN A 35 -10.88 -17.13 -1.89
CA GLN A 35 -11.09 -16.29 -0.72
C GLN A 35 -9.82 -16.10 0.12
N ASN A 36 -8.63 -16.05 -0.49
CA ASN A 36 -7.41 -15.70 0.24
C ASN A 36 -7.69 -14.52 1.15
N SER A 37 -7.53 -14.72 2.46
CA SER A 37 -7.94 -13.73 3.45
C SER A 37 -7.17 -12.44 3.18
N PRO A 38 -7.80 -11.24 3.27
CA PRO A 38 -7.03 -9.99 3.22
C PRO A 38 -5.96 -9.91 4.32
N LEU A 39 -6.03 -10.78 5.32
CA LEU A 39 -5.04 -10.93 6.38
C LEU A 39 -3.74 -11.63 5.93
N THR A 40 -3.71 -12.23 4.75
CA THR A 40 -2.52 -12.89 4.16
C THR A 40 -1.90 -12.06 3.03
N GLY A 41 -2.33 -10.81 2.85
CA GLY A 41 -1.77 -9.92 1.86
C GLY A 41 -0.32 -9.51 2.14
N LEU A 42 0.35 -8.92 1.16
CA LEU A 42 1.70 -8.38 1.31
C LEU A 42 1.78 -6.95 0.79
N LEU A 43 2.67 -6.17 1.40
CA LEU A 43 3.00 -4.85 0.91
C LEU A 43 3.90 -4.96 -0.33
N LYS A 44 3.32 -4.81 -1.51
CA LYS A 44 4.02 -5.00 -2.79
C LYS A 44 4.98 -3.88 -3.14
N THR A 45 4.73 -2.67 -2.65
CA THR A 45 5.62 -1.52 -2.81
C THR A 45 6.26 -1.20 -1.46
N VAL A 46 7.55 -1.45 -1.33
CA VAL A 46 8.32 -1.27 -0.10
C VAL A 46 9.23 -0.06 -0.22
N ILE A 47 9.14 0.86 0.74
CA ILE A 47 10.10 1.95 0.89
C ILE A 47 11.32 1.39 1.64
N LEU A 48 12.45 1.24 0.93
CA LEU A 48 13.71 0.73 1.49
C LEU A 48 14.53 1.81 2.17
N HIS A 49 14.42 3.03 1.65
CA HIS A 49 15.04 4.25 2.12
C HIS A 49 14.11 5.42 1.75
N PRO A 50 14.12 6.57 2.45
CA PRO A 50 13.25 7.70 2.10
C PRO A 50 13.25 8.08 0.63
N ASN A 51 14.32 7.86 -0.12
CA ASN A 51 14.40 8.16 -1.55
C ASN A 51 14.48 6.91 -2.46
N VAL A 52 14.19 5.71 -1.96
CA VAL A 52 14.19 4.45 -2.75
C VAL A 52 12.98 3.58 -2.40
N THR A 53 12.24 3.17 -3.43
CA THR A 53 11.21 2.13 -3.32
C THR A 53 11.51 0.95 -4.24
N VAL A 54 11.07 -0.23 -3.80
CA VAL A 54 11.06 -1.45 -4.61
C VAL A 54 9.64 -2.00 -4.61
N SER A 55 9.12 -2.23 -5.81
CA SER A 55 7.85 -2.90 -6.03
C SER A 55 8.09 -4.25 -6.68
N PHE A 56 7.27 -5.25 -6.37
CA PHE A 56 7.41 -6.59 -6.94
C PHE A 56 6.08 -7.22 -7.33
N ALA A 57 6.11 -8.07 -8.35
CA ALA A 57 4.97 -8.86 -8.82
C ALA A 57 5.43 -10.22 -9.33
N GLY A 58 4.62 -11.25 -9.10
CA GLY A 58 4.99 -12.65 -9.37
C GLY A 58 5.06 -13.48 -8.09
N LYS A 59 5.93 -14.48 -8.04
CA LYS A 59 6.15 -15.31 -6.84
C LYS A 59 6.81 -14.49 -5.74
N SER A 60 6.04 -14.16 -4.70
CA SER A 60 6.45 -13.22 -3.66
C SER A 60 7.59 -13.73 -2.79
N GLU A 61 7.78 -15.04 -2.66
CA GLU A 61 8.84 -15.64 -1.84
C GLU A 61 10.23 -15.08 -2.20
N TYR A 62 10.57 -15.02 -3.48
CA TYR A 62 11.85 -14.48 -3.96
C TYR A 62 12.05 -13.02 -3.58
N ALA A 63 11.00 -12.20 -3.70
CA ALA A 63 11.06 -10.80 -3.30
C ALA A 63 11.20 -10.66 -1.78
N THR A 64 10.44 -11.45 -1.00
CA THR A 64 10.47 -11.37 0.46
C THR A 64 11.78 -11.89 1.04
N ASP A 65 12.40 -12.90 0.44
CA ASP A 65 13.71 -13.40 0.84
C ASP A 65 14.81 -12.35 0.56
N PHE A 66 14.76 -11.71 -0.61
CA PHE A 66 15.62 -10.56 -0.89
C PHE A 66 15.43 -9.43 0.13
N LEU A 67 14.18 -9.07 0.45
CA LEU A 67 13.88 -8.02 1.42
C LEU A 67 14.41 -8.38 2.82
N GLU A 68 14.26 -9.63 3.26
CA GLU A 68 14.83 -10.09 4.53
C GLU A 68 16.36 -10.00 4.56
N GLU A 69 17.05 -10.39 3.48
CA GLU A 69 18.50 -10.25 3.34
C GLU A 69 18.91 -8.77 3.37
N PHE A 70 18.23 -7.94 2.57
CA PHE A 70 18.49 -6.50 2.45
C PHE A 70 18.31 -5.79 3.80
N LEU A 71 17.21 -6.03 4.50
CA LEU A 71 16.89 -5.34 5.76
C LEU A 71 17.79 -5.76 6.93
N LYS A 72 18.44 -6.93 6.86
CA LYS A 72 19.45 -7.38 7.83
C LYS A 72 20.86 -6.87 7.51
N SER A 73 21.07 -6.33 6.32
CA SER A 73 22.38 -5.88 5.87
C SER A 73 22.67 -4.43 6.28
N ASP A 74 23.94 -4.04 6.17
CA ASP A 74 24.36 -2.66 6.38
C ASP A 74 23.97 -1.79 5.18
N LEU A 75 23.01 -0.88 5.40
CA LEU A 75 22.47 0.03 4.38
C LEU A 75 23.55 0.91 3.73
N SER A 76 24.65 1.21 4.44
CA SER A 76 25.75 2.01 3.89
C SER A 76 26.49 1.31 2.73
N GLN A 77 26.32 0.00 2.61
CA GLN A 77 26.92 -0.80 1.55
C GLN A 77 26.08 -0.83 0.28
N TRP A 78 24.91 -0.18 0.26
CA TRP A 78 23.99 -0.19 -0.87
C TRP A 78 24.01 1.13 -1.63
N ASN A 79 23.88 1.01 -2.95
CA ASN A 79 23.59 2.11 -3.85
C ASN A 79 22.67 1.58 -4.95
N THR A 80 22.10 2.48 -5.76
CA THR A 80 21.14 2.13 -6.81
C THR A 80 21.68 1.04 -7.75
N LYS A 81 22.95 1.12 -8.16
CA LYS A 81 23.55 0.14 -9.06
C LYS A 81 23.63 -1.26 -8.42
N LYS A 82 24.08 -1.35 -7.17
CA LYS A 82 24.16 -2.61 -6.44
C LYS A 82 22.78 -3.21 -6.17
N LEU A 83 21.81 -2.36 -5.83
CA LEU A 83 20.41 -2.76 -5.64
C LEU A 83 19.83 -3.36 -6.93
N LEU A 84 19.96 -2.65 -8.06
CA LEU A 84 19.48 -3.12 -9.37
C LEU A 84 20.15 -4.43 -9.78
N ASN A 85 21.46 -4.56 -9.59
CA ASN A 85 22.17 -5.81 -9.89
C ASN A 85 21.65 -6.98 -9.06
N LYS A 86 21.49 -6.81 -7.74
CA LYS A 86 21.00 -7.89 -6.87
C LYS A 86 19.55 -8.26 -7.19
N LEU A 87 18.67 -7.29 -7.46
CA LEU A 87 17.30 -7.57 -7.88
C LEU A 87 17.25 -8.26 -9.25
N PHE A 88 18.16 -7.92 -10.16
CA PHE A 88 18.28 -8.61 -11.44
C PHE A 88 18.79 -10.05 -11.27
N GLU A 89 19.71 -10.30 -10.34
CA GLU A 89 20.12 -11.65 -9.95
C GLU A 89 18.95 -12.45 -9.39
N VAL A 90 18.11 -11.84 -8.54
CA VAL A 90 16.90 -12.47 -8.01
C VAL A 90 15.93 -12.81 -9.15
N HIS A 91 15.62 -11.86 -10.03
CA HIS A 91 14.77 -12.07 -11.21
C HIS A 91 15.25 -13.22 -12.10
N ARG A 92 16.55 -13.27 -12.39
CA ARG A 92 17.12 -14.34 -13.22
C ARG A 92 17.19 -15.68 -12.48
N GLY A 93 17.51 -15.64 -11.20
CA GLY A 93 17.61 -16.82 -10.34
C GLY A 93 16.26 -17.48 -10.08
N SER A 94 15.17 -16.69 -10.13
CA SER A 94 13.80 -17.16 -10.07
C SER A 94 13.24 -17.57 -11.44
N GLU A 95 14.08 -17.79 -12.46
CA GLU A 95 13.62 -18.10 -13.83
C GLU A 95 12.63 -17.06 -14.41
N ASN A 96 12.78 -15.79 -14.02
CA ASN A 96 11.88 -14.68 -14.36
C ASN A 96 10.47 -14.76 -13.73
N GLU A 97 10.27 -15.54 -12.66
CA GLU A 97 8.99 -15.65 -11.94
C GLU A 97 8.65 -14.46 -11.03
N VAL A 98 9.57 -13.50 -10.84
CA VAL A 98 9.31 -12.25 -10.14
C VAL A 98 9.87 -11.06 -10.90
N ASP A 99 9.04 -10.05 -11.15
CA ASP A 99 9.41 -8.78 -11.75
C ASP A 99 9.55 -7.69 -10.67
N PHE A 100 10.34 -6.66 -10.95
CA PHE A 100 10.54 -5.54 -10.05
C PHE A 100 10.38 -4.18 -10.74
N ILE A 101 9.89 -3.20 -9.98
CA ILE A 101 10.01 -1.77 -10.30
C ILE A 101 10.82 -1.13 -9.17
N VAL A 102 11.87 -0.39 -9.50
CA VAL A 102 12.65 0.38 -8.52
C VAL A 102 12.47 1.85 -8.83
N CYS A 103 11.98 2.62 -7.87
CA CYS A 103 11.91 4.07 -7.99
C CYS A 103 12.98 4.68 -7.08
N THR A 104 13.75 5.60 -7.62
CA THR A 104 14.71 6.38 -6.84
C THR A 104 14.46 7.87 -7.02
N SER A 105 14.80 8.67 -6.03
CA SER A 105 14.82 10.13 -6.17
C SER A 105 16.21 10.67 -5.83
N PHE A 106 16.75 11.49 -6.73
CA PHE A 106 18.02 12.18 -6.54
C PHE A 106 17.84 13.64 -6.96
N ASN A 107 18.24 14.59 -6.11
CA ASN A 107 18.00 16.03 -6.32
C ASN A 107 16.55 16.34 -6.69
N SER A 108 15.62 15.66 -6.03
CA SER A 108 14.19 15.79 -6.24
C SER A 108 13.66 15.34 -7.60
N GLU A 109 14.49 14.68 -8.43
CA GLU A 109 14.09 14.08 -9.69
C GLU A 109 13.82 12.58 -9.52
N PRO A 110 12.61 12.08 -9.86
CA PRO A 110 12.32 10.66 -9.83
C PRO A 110 12.90 9.93 -11.05
N ILE A 111 13.51 8.78 -10.80
CA ILE A 111 13.98 7.82 -11.80
C ILE A 111 13.28 6.48 -11.59
N VAL A 112 12.65 5.98 -12.64
CA VAL A 112 11.98 4.67 -12.66
C VAL A 112 12.87 3.66 -13.38
N HIS A 113 13.12 2.54 -12.71
CA HIS A 113 13.72 1.34 -13.29
C HIS A 113 12.71 0.20 -13.27
N ILE A 114 12.72 -0.64 -14.29
CA ILE A 114 11.96 -1.89 -14.34
C ILE A 114 12.90 -3.04 -14.64
N ILE A 115 12.69 -4.15 -13.93
CA ILE A 115 13.36 -5.43 -14.14
C ILE A 115 12.26 -6.42 -14.51
N LYS A 116 12.21 -6.78 -15.78
CA LYS A 116 11.16 -7.60 -16.39
C LYS A 116 11.69 -8.21 -17.68
N GLU A 117 11.17 -9.37 -18.08
CA GLU A 117 11.49 -10.02 -19.36
C GLU A 117 13.01 -10.27 -19.55
N GLY A 118 13.71 -10.60 -18.47
CA GLY A 118 15.15 -10.89 -18.50
C GLY A 118 16.05 -9.67 -18.69
N GLY A 119 15.53 -8.46 -18.57
CA GLY A 119 16.28 -7.22 -18.75
C GLY A 119 16.00 -6.13 -17.72
N VAL A 120 16.85 -5.10 -17.71
CA VAL A 120 16.68 -3.88 -16.91
C VAL A 120 16.51 -2.69 -17.83
N ARG A 121 15.43 -1.92 -17.65
CA ARG A 121 15.19 -0.65 -18.34
C ARG A 121 15.10 0.47 -17.32
N SER A 122 15.53 1.67 -17.69
CA SER A 122 15.64 2.83 -16.78
C SER A 122 15.08 4.09 -17.42
N ASN A 123 14.84 5.14 -16.62
CA ASN A 123 14.32 6.44 -17.04
C ASN A 123 12.97 6.34 -17.75
N LEU A 124 12.07 5.53 -17.19
CA LEU A 124 10.72 5.35 -17.73
C LEU A 124 9.74 6.37 -17.14
N GLU A 125 8.83 6.89 -17.98
CA GLU A 125 7.71 7.71 -17.53
C GLU A 125 6.57 6.87 -16.94
N ASN A 126 6.39 5.65 -17.46
CA ASN A 126 5.36 4.71 -17.00
C ASN A 126 5.97 3.32 -16.95
N ALA A 127 5.68 2.57 -15.89
CA ALA A 127 6.10 1.17 -15.74
C ALA A 127 4.98 0.36 -15.07
N TRP A 128 4.87 -0.92 -15.40
CA TRP A 128 3.94 -1.83 -14.75
C TRP A 128 4.51 -3.24 -14.74
N ILE A 129 4.13 -4.02 -13.74
CA ILE A 129 4.49 -5.42 -13.56
C ILE A 129 3.26 -6.21 -13.07
N GLY A 130 3.23 -7.52 -13.33
CA GLY A 130 2.12 -8.38 -12.91
C GLY A 130 1.09 -8.68 -14.02
N SER A 131 -0.20 -8.73 -13.67
CA SER A 131 -1.28 -9.16 -14.57
C SER A 131 -1.49 -8.22 -15.75
N GLN A 132 -1.24 -8.73 -16.96
CA GLN A 132 -1.47 -7.98 -18.20
C GLN A 132 -2.95 -7.65 -18.44
N PRO A 133 -3.92 -8.58 -18.31
CA PRO A 133 -5.34 -8.25 -18.48
C PRO A 133 -5.81 -7.16 -17.51
N ALA A 134 -5.36 -7.22 -16.25
CA ALA A 134 -5.67 -6.20 -15.25
C ALA A 134 -5.08 -4.83 -15.64
N PHE A 135 -3.85 -4.79 -16.16
CA PHE A 135 -3.23 -3.56 -16.65
C PHE A 135 -3.96 -2.97 -17.87
N GLU A 136 -4.40 -3.81 -18.81
CA GLU A 136 -5.18 -3.37 -19.98
C GLU A 136 -6.51 -2.74 -19.54
N HIS A 137 -7.18 -3.32 -18.53
CA HIS A 137 -8.40 -2.77 -17.94
C HIS A 137 -8.14 -1.43 -17.23
N TYR A 138 -7.06 -1.35 -16.45
CA TYR A 138 -6.58 -0.10 -15.85
C TYR A 138 -6.40 0.98 -16.92
N GLN A 139 -5.68 0.70 -18.00
CA GLN A 139 -5.43 1.66 -19.08
C GLN A 139 -6.74 2.14 -19.73
N LYS A 140 -7.68 1.22 -20.00
CA LYS A 140 -8.98 1.55 -20.57
C LYS A 140 -9.75 2.55 -19.69
N ILE A 141 -9.81 2.32 -18.39
CA ILE A 141 -10.50 3.24 -17.47
C ILE A 141 -9.75 4.56 -17.37
N TYR A 142 -8.42 4.50 -17.18
CA TYR A 142 -7.59 5.71 -17.08
C TYR A 142 -7.77 6.65 -18.27
N HIS A 143 -7.82 6.13 -19.51
CA HIS A 143 -7.99 6.97 -20.71
C HIS A 143 -9.43 7.38 -21.01
N THR A 144 -10.43 6.81 -20.35
CA THR A 144 -11.85 7.19 -20.51
C THR A 144 -12.33 8.21 -19.48
N LEU A 145 -11.59 8.38 -18.38
CA LEU A 145 -11.88 9.41 -17.39
C LEU A 145 -11.54 10.81 -17.92
N ASP A 146 -12.58 11.65 -18.06
CA ASP A 146 -12.51 13.04 -18.47
C ASP A 146 -12.33 13.96 -17.24
N VAL A 147 -11.15 13.89 -16.62
CA VAL A 147 -10.76 14.70 -15.46
C VAL A 147 -9.32 15.16 -15.65
N ASP A 148 -9.04 16.45 -15.41
CA ASP A 148 -7.69 17.02 -15.52
C ASP A 148 -6.89 16.86 -14.21
N ASP A 149 -6.82 15.63 -13.71
CA ASP A 149 -6.02 15.25 -12.53
C ASP A 149 -5.52 13.81 -12.72
N ASP A 150 -4.25 13.69 -13.11
CA ASP A 150 -3.62 12.39 -13.39
C ASP A 150 -3.53 11.49 -12.15
N PHE A 151 -3.39 12.06 -10.96
CA PHE A 151 -3.37 11.29 -9.72
C PHE A 151 -4.76 10.72 -9.42
N TYR A 152 -5.80 11.55 -9.55
CA TYR A 152 -7.18 11.10 -9.39
C TYR A 152 -7.53 10.02 -10.43
N LYS A 153 -7.15 10.22 -11.70
CA LYS A 153 -7.41 9.26 -12.78
C LYS A 153 -6.72 7.92 -12.53
N SER A 154 -5.43 7.93 -12.19
CA SER A 154 -4.67 6.71 -11.91
C SER A 154 -5.21 5.97 -10.68
N ARG A 155 -5.52 6.68 -9.60
CA ARG A 155 -6.14 6.09 -8.40
C ARG A 155 -7.50 5.46 -8.72
N THR A 156 -8.35 6.16 -9.45
CA THR A 156 -9.70 5.69 -9.80
C THR A 156 -9.64 4.46 -10.72
N ALA A 157 -8.79 4.50 -11.74
CA ALA A 157 -8.59 3.39 -12.65
C ALA A 157 -8.06 2.14 -11.94
N PHE A 158 -7.11 2.30 -11.01
CA PHE A 158 -6.58 1.16 -10.25
C PHE A 158 -7.60 0.59 -9.26
N GLN A 159 -8.38 1.45 -8.60
CA GLN A 159 -9.45 1.00 -7.71
C GLN A 159 -10.50 0.19 -8.47
N ALA A 160 -10.87 0.61 -9.68
CA ALA A 160 -11.80 -0.14 -10.52
C ALA A 160 -11.29 -1.53 -10.93
N VAL A 161 -9.97 -1.71 -11.05
CA VAL A 161 -9.38 -3.05 -11.24
C VAL A 161 -9.53 -3.91 -9.98
N ILE A 162 -9.29 -3.35 -8.79
CA ILE A 162 -9.47 -4.05 -7.51
C ILE A 162 -10.94 -4.45 -7.29
N ASP A 163 -11.87 -3.57 -7.66
CA ASP A 163 -13.30 -3.79 -7.48
C ASP A 163 -13.88 -4.74 -8.54
N SER A 164 -13.14 -5.03 -9.60
CA SER A 164 -13.55 -5.95 -10.66
C SER A 164 -13.43 -7.41 -10.20
N THR A 165 -14.47 -8.19 -10.46
CA THR A 165 -14.45 -9.65 -10.24
C THR A 165 -13.77 -10.41 -11.39
N GLU A 166 -13.35 -9.73 -12.45
CA GLU A 166 -12.71 -10.36 -13.63
C GLU A 166 -11.27 -10.79 -13.35
N PHE A 167 -10.59 -10.15 -12.38
CA PHE A 167 -9.18 -10.35 -12.09
C PHE A 167 -9.02 -10.98 -10.71
N GLU A 168 -9.20 -12.31 -10.62
CA GLU A 168 -9.07 -13.03 -9.36
C GLU A 168 -7.70 -12.85 -8.70
N GLU A 169 -6.70 -12.44 -9.46
CA GLU A 169 -5.33 -12.34 -9.03
C GLU A 169 -4.94 -10.99 -8.41
N VAL A 170 -5.75 -9.96 -8.61
CA VAL A 170 -5.58 -8.60 -8.06
C VAL A 170 -6.64 -8.37 -6.98
N GLY A 171 -6.29 -7.73 -5.86
CA GLY A 171 -7.32 -7.27 -4.92
C GLY A 171 -6.86 -6.95 -3.51
N HIS A 172 -7.77 -7.16 -2.55
CA HIS A 172 -7.62 -6.77 -1.15
C HIS A 172 -7.48 -5.27 -0.96
N PHE A 173 -6.29 -4.74 -0.68
CA PHE A 173 -6.09 -3.34 -0.34
C PHE A 173 -5.35 -2.60 -1.44
N HIS A 174 -5.88 -1.44 -1.81
CA HIS A 174 -5.21 -0.48 -2.68
C HIS A 174 -4.19 0.32 -1.86
N VAL A 175 -2.91 0.01 -2.04
CA VAL A 175 -1.81 0.75 -1.42
C VAL A 175 -1.18 1.68 -2.45
N VAL A 176 -1.10 2.97 -2.09
CA VAL A 176 -0.50 4.01 -2.92
C VAL A 176 0.78 4.50 -2.24
N THR A 177 1.86 4.58 -3.01
CA THR A 177 3.12 5.20 -2.61
C THR A 177 3.37 6.40 -3.50
N ARG A 178 3.74 7.54 -2.93
CA ARG A 178 4.01 8.77 -3.68
C ARG A 178 5.32 9.41 -3.27
N LEU A 179 5.98 10.07 -4.22
CA LEU A 179 7.09 10.98 -3.92
C LEU A 179 6.50 12.29 -3.39
N ASP A 180 6.95 12.71 -2.22
CA ASP A 180 6.55 13.96 -1.58
C ASP A 180 7.73 14.94 -1.56
N HIS A 181 7.51 16.13 -2.10
CA HIS A 181 8.54 17.18 -2.23
C HIS A 181 8.55 18.17 -1.06
N LYS A 182 7.69 17.99 -0.05
CA LYS A 182 7.47 18.96 1.03
C LYS A 182 8.20 18.58 2.33
N SER A 183 9.29 17.83 2.25
CA SER A 183 10.10 17.54 3.43
C SER A 183 10.78 18.80 3.95
N GLU A 184 11.07 18.84 5.25
CA GLU A 184 11.71 20.00 5.91
C GLU A 184 13.08 20.34 5.32
N ASP A 185 13.78 19.34 4.76
CA ASP A 185 15.12 19.47 4.18
C ASP A 185 15.10 19.76 2.67
N ASN A 186 13.93 20.02 2.06
CA ASN A 186 13.72 20.14 0.61
C ASN A 186 14.15 18.91 -0.22
N GLU A 187 14.39 17.77 0.43
CA GLU A 187 14.63 16.50 -0.26
C GLU A 187 13.31 15.77 -0.53
N SER A 188 13.15 15.19 -1.71
CA SER A 188 11.97 14.39 -1.99
C SER A 188 12.01 13.05 -1.26
N VAL A 189 10.93 12.70 -0.57
CA VAL A 189 10.80 11.43 0.16
C VAL A 189 9.57 10.66 -0.26
N TYR A 190 9.69 9.35 -0.37
CA TYR A 190 8.58 8.45 -0.62
C TYR A 190 7.76 8.27 0.65
N LEU A 191 6.45 8.37 0.52
CA LEU A 191 5.48 8.17 1.58
C LEU A 191 4.35 7.28 1.07
N TYR A 192 3.83 6.45 1.96
CA TYR A 192 2.53 5.83 1.73
C TYR A 192 1.42 6.88 1.85
N ASP A 193 0.37 6.71 1.06
CA ASP A 193 -0.77 7.63 1.09
C ASP A 193 -1.72 7.32 2.26
N LEU A 194 -2.40 8.36 2.75
CA LEU A 194 -3.44 8.22 3.76
C LEU A 194 -4.80 8.06 3.07
N LYS A 195 -5.64 7.18 3.61
CA LYS A 195 -6.96 6.89 3.05
C LYS A 195 -7.93 6.52 4.16
N VAL A 196 -9.17 6.98 4.03
CA VAL A 196 -10.28 6.51 4.85
C VAL A 196 -11.44 6.19 3.91
N GLU A 197 -12.02 5.01 4.05
CA GLU A 197 -13.24 4.62 3.35
C GLU A 197 -14.28 4.30 4.41
N LEU A 198 -15.48 4.84 4.25
CA LEU A 198 -16.58 4.67 5.18
C LEU A 198 -17.85 4.43 4.37
N ASP A 199 -18.55 3.37 4.72
CA ASP A 199 -19.92 3.14 4.32
C ASP A 199 -20.77 3.16 5.58
N THR A 200 -21.73 4.08 5.63
CA THR A 200 -22.58 4.26 6.80
C THR A 200 -23.71 3.22 6.91
N GLY A 201 -23.79 2.30 5.95
CA GLY A 201 -24.83 1.29 5.87
C GLY A 201 -26.23 1.86 5.62
N GLY A 202 -27.25 1.02 5.82
CA GLY A 202 -28.65 1.33 5.56
C GLY A 202 -29.37 2.11 6.68
N GLN A 203 -28.64 2.81 7.54
CA GLN A 203 -29.23 3.48 8.71
C GLN A 203 -30.19 4.61 8.31
N LYS A 204 -31.35 4.67 8.98
CA LYS A 204 -32.33 5.74 8.78
C LYS A 204 -32.13 6.83 9.82
N THR A 205 -31.80 8.03 9.39
CA THR A 205 -31.68 9.20 10.27
C THR A 205 -32.89 10.11 10.09
N VAL A 206 -33.65 10.34 11.18
CA VAL A 206 -34.73 11.34 11.22
C VAL A 206 -34.12 12.67 11.68
N ILE A 207 -34.33 13.73 10.89
CA ILE A 207 -33.83 15.08 11.15
C ILE A 207 -35.02 16.04 11.11
N LYS A 208 -35.18 16.90 12.13
CA LYS A 208 -36.25 17.91 12.12
C LYS A 208 -35.90 19.06 11.17
N ALA A 209 -36.91 19.70 10.60
CA ALA A 209 -36.69 20.88 9.76
C ALA A 209 -35.94 21.98 10.53
N GLY A 210 -34.84 22.47 9.96
CA GLY A 210 -33.97 23.47 10.57
C GLY A 210 -32.93 22.93 11.58
N GLU A 211 -32.96 21.63 11.89
CA GLU A 211 -31.98 21.01 12.78
C GLU A 211 -30.70 20.63 12.03
N ARG A 212 -29.55 21.00 12.59
CA ARG A 212 -28.24 20.49 12.15
C ARG A 212 -27.90 19.28 12.99
N LYS A 213 -27.92 18.09 12.38
CA LYS A 213 -27.54 16.83 13.02
C LYS A 213 -26.39 16.19 12.25
N ALA A 214 -25.36 15.78 12.97
CA ALA A 214 -24.25 15.06 12.36
C ALA A 214 -24.68 13.63 12.00
N ILE A 215 -24.24 13.16 10.83
CA ILE A 215 -24.53 11.80 10.35
C ILE A 215 -23.57 10.85 11.06
N PRO A 216 -24.06 9.85 11.81
CA PRO A 216 -23.19 8.88 12.45
C PRO A 216 -22.53 7.97 11.41
N TRP A 217 -21.38 7.40 11.73
CA TRP A 217 -20.66 6.48 10.84
C TRP A 217 -21.36 5.12 10.67
N GLY A 218 -22.44 4.88 11.41
CA GLY A 218 -23.21 3.65 11.37
C GLY A 218 -22.69 2.59 12.34
N SER A 219 -23.28 1.41 12.26
CA SER A 219 -22.89 0.23 13.02
C SER A 219 -22.88 -1.00 12.12
N ALA A 220 -22.11 -2.02 12.49
CA ALA A 220 -22.06 -3.28 11.76
C ALA A 220 -23.44 -3.94 11.61
N GLU A 221 -24.34 -3.74 12.57
CA GLU A 221 -25.74 -4.21 12.52
C GLU A 221 -26.52 -3.65 11.33
N HIS A 222 -26.22 -2.42 10.91
CA HIS A 222 -26.84 -1.76 9.76
C HIS A 222 -26.04 -1.94 8.47
N GLY A 223 -25.04 -2.83 8.47
CA GLY A 223 -24.15 -3.07 7.34
C GLY A 223 -23.07 -1.99 7.16
N ALA A 224 -22.85 -1.11 8.15
CA ALA A 224 -21.79 -0.11 8.06
C ALA A 224 -20.42 -0.78 8.17
N TYR A 225 -19.47 -0.30 7.37
CA TYR A 225 -18.08 -0.74 7.41
C TYR A 225 -17.16 0.45 7.16
N GLY A 226 -15.88 0.26 7.51
CA GLY A 226 -14.89 1.28 7.28
C GLY A 226 -13.49 0.72 7.25
N THR A 227 -12.61 1.43 6.57
CA THR A 227 -11.18 1.18 6.53
C THR A 227 -10.46 2.50 6.78
N SER A 228 -9.41 2.47 7.60
CA SER A 228 -8.55 3.61 7.87
C SER A 228 -7.11 3.21 7.67
N TYR A 229 -6.44 3.87 6.72
CA TYR A 229 -5.06 3.61 6.36
C TYR A 229 -4.16 4.58 7.12
N PHE A 230 -3.14 4.01 7.74
CA PHE A 230 -2.10 4.70 8.48
C PHE A 230 -0.77 4.45 7.78
N ARG A 231 0.11 5.44 7.86
CA ARG A 231 1.48 5.33 7.39
C ARG A 231 2.45 5.56 8.53
N SER A 232 3.61 4.94 8.43
CA SER A 232 4.74 5.34 9.28
C SER A 232 5.23 6.73 8.87
N TYR A 233 5.57 7.55 9.87
CA TYR A 233 6.32 8.79 9.68
C TYR A 233 7.74 8.70 10.25
N SER A 234 8.24 7.47 10.49
CA SER A 234 9.65 7.24 10.78
C SER A 234 10.48 7.26 9.49
N PRO A 235 11.66 7.92 9.49
CA PRO A 235 12.60 7.86 8.37
C PRO A 235 13.36 6.52 8.29
N GLN A 236 13.28 5.68 9.32
CA GLN A 236 14.04 4.42 9.42
C GLN A 236 13.17 3.17 9.21
N LYS A 237 11.90 3.24 9.60
CA LYS A 237 10.96 2.12 9.48
C LYS A 237 9.75 2.57 8.71
N HIS A 238 9.49 1.94 7.58
CA HIS A 238 8.36 2.26 6.72
C HIS A 238 7.32 1.15 6.77
N GLY A 239 6.05 1.52 6.84
CA GLY A 239 4.97 0.54 6.89
C GLY A 239 3.62 1.19 6.68
N VAL A 240 2.66 0.34 6.36
CA VAL A 240 1.25 0.68 6.22
C VAL A 240 0.49 -0.11 7.27
N ALA A 241 -0.45 0.53 7.94
CA ALA A 241 -1.41 -0.19 8.77
C ALA A 241 -2.84 0.15 8.34
N ILE A 242 -3.73 -0.83 8.42
CA ILE A 242 -5.13 -0.70 8.02
C ILE A 242 -6.00 -1.11 9.19
N HIS A 243 -6.83 -0.19 9.67
CA HIS A 243 -7.77 -0.42 10.76
C HIS A 243 -9.20 -0.54 10.24
N PHE A 244 -9.96 -1.45 10.84
CA PHE A 244 -11.35 -1.72 10.55
C PHE A 244 -12.20 -1.29 11.75
N PRO A 245 -12.63 -0.02 11.83
CA PRO A 245 -13.28 0.54 13.01
C PRO A 245 -14.49 -0.27 13.48
N HIS A 246 -15.37 -0.67 12.56
CA HIS A 246 -16.58 -1.43 12.88
C HIS A 246 -16.31 -2.87 13.33
N ALA A 247 -15.14 -3.43 13.02
CA ALA A 247 -14.73 -4.77 13.40
C ALA A 247 -13.71 -4.80 14.56
N SER A 248 -13.27 -3.64 15.03
CA SER A 248 -12.32 -3.48 16.15
C SER A 248 -11.02 -4.27 15.99
N PHE A 249 -10.47 -4.32 14.78
CA PHE A 249 -9.14 -4.89 14.54
C PHE A 249 -8.38 -4.10 13.48
N GLY A 250 -7.08 -4.33 13.36
CA GLY A 250 -6.28 -3.80 12.27
C GLY A 250 -5.12 -4.72 11.90
N ILE A 251 -4.54 -4.47 10.74
CA ILE A 251 -3.37 -5.17 10.24
C ILE A 251 -2.21 -4.19 10.06
N LEU A 252 -1.01 -4.62 10.44
CA LEU A 252 0.23 -3.91 10.16
C LEU A 252 1.02 -4.67 9.09
N MET A 253 1.35 -3.97 8.01
CA MET A 253 2.24 -4.44 6.96
C MET A 253 3.52 -3.60 7.03
N CYS A 254 4.58 -4.16 7.61
CA CYS A 254 5.87 -3.50 7.77
C CYS A 254 6.99 -4.53 7.56
N PRO A 255 7.65 -4.53 6.39
CA PRO A 255 8.72 -5.48 6.08
C PRO A 255 9.86 -5.49 7.11
N GLN A 256 10.17 -4.35 7.72
CA GLN A 256 11.16 -4.22 8.80
C GLN A 256 10.79 -5.00 10.07
N VAL A 257 9.52 -5.36 10.25
CA VAL A 257 9.05 -6.21 11.35
C VAL A 257 8.79 -7.63 10.86
N ASN A 258 8.09 -7.78 9.75
CA ASN A 258 7.82 -9.07 9.12
C ASN A 258 7.62 -8.89 7.59
N CYS A 259 8.52 -9.47 6.80
CA CYS A 259 8.45 -9.43 5.33
C CYS A 259 7.42 -10.38 4.72
N LYS A 260 7.03 -11.44 5.45
CA LYS A 260 6.33 -12.60 4.92
C LYS A 260 4.84 -12.63 5.25
N GLN A 261 4.42 -11.90 6.28
CA GLN A 261 3.02 -11.86 6.68
C GLN A 261 2.65 -10.55 7.39
N PRO A 262 1.39 -10.09 7.25
CA PRO A 262 0.86 -9.01 8.06
C PRO A 262 0.75 -9.40 9.53
N ILE A 263 0.81 -8.40 10.40
CA ILE A 263 0.61 -8.56 11.84
C ILE A 263 -0.81 -8.14 12.17
N LEU A 264 -1.59 -9.09 12.70
CA LEU A 264 -2.99 -8.85 13.10
C LEU A 264 -3.07 -8.37 14.55
N ILE A 265 -3.74 -7.25 14.76
CA ILE A 265 -4.00 -6.67 16.08
C ILE A 265 -5.52 -6.60 16.28
N ARG A 266 -6.02 -7.31 17.28
CA ARG A 266 -7.47 -7.45 17.57
C ARG A 266 -7.89 -6.63 18.77
N ASN A 267 -9.19 -6.36 18.86
CA ASN A 267 -9.87 -5.68 19.97
C ASN A 267 -9.31 -4.29 20.25
N VAL A 268 -9.14 -3.50 19.18
CA VAL A 268 -8.56 -2.15 19.24
C VAL A 268 -9.43 -1.14 18.51
N SER A 269 -9.61 0.03 19.12
CA SER A 269 -10.00 1.28 18.43
C SER A 269 -8.83 1.84 17.61
N GLY A 270 -9.08 2.86 16.79
CA GLY A 270 -8.02 3.47 15.97
C GLY A 270 -6.85 4.00 16.81
N GLN A 271 -7.13 4.70 17.92
CA GLN A 271 -6.08 5.22 18.82
C GLN A 271 -5.32 4.10 19.53
N GLN A 272 -6.02 3.07 20.03
CA GLN A 272 -5.38 1.92 20.66
C GLN A 272 -4.51 1.15 19.66
N PHE A 273 -4.95 1.06 18.40
CA PHE A 273 -4.22 0.38 17.34
C PHE A 273 -2.88 1.06 17.05
N VAL A 274 -2.86 2.39 16.86
CA VAL A 274 -1.59 3.11 16.62
C VAL A 274 -0.68 3.12 17.85
N ASN A 275 -1.24 3.22 19.07
CA ASN A 275 -0.46 3.14 20.30
C ASN A 275 0.19 1.75 20.44
N LYS A 276 -0.57 0.68 20.19
CA LYS A 276 -0.07 -0.69 20.27
C LYS A 276 1.02 -0.98 19.23
N ILE A 277 0.89 -0.47 18.01
CA ILE A 277 1.95 -0.57 16.99
C ILE A 277 3.24 0.13 17.48
N PHE A 278 3.09 1.31 18.08
CA PHE A 278 4.23 2.06 18.62
C PHE A 278 4.88 1.33 19.80
N GLU A 279 4.09 0.83 20.74
CA GLU A 279 4.57 0.10 21.93
C GLU A 279 5.28 -1.21 21.55
N ASP A 280 4.67 -2.02 20.68
CA ASP A 280 5.19 -3.35 20.32
C ASP A 280 6.40 -3.27 19.36
N TYR A 281 6.44 -2.26 18.47
CA TYR A 281 7.40 -2.23 17.35
C TYR A 281 8.26 -0.96 17.25
N ALA A 282 8.07 0.01 18.16
CA ALA A 282 8.67 1.34 18.08
C ALA A 282 8.46 1.97 16.69
N LEU A 283 7.24 1.81 16.16
CA LEU A 283 6.86 2.28 14.83
C LEU A 283 5.82 3.41 14.94
N PRO A 284 6.24 4.67 14.78
CA PRO A 284 5.32 5.79 14.88
C PRO A 284 4.44 5.90 13.63
N MET A 285 3.12 5.84 13.82
CA MET A 285 2.12 5.83 12.74
C MET A 285 1.19 7.04 12.79
N GLU A 286 0.81 7.60 11.65
CA GLU A 286 -0.22 8.63 11.55
C GLU A 286 -1.31 8.24 10.55
N GLY A 287 -2.52 8.73 10.78
CA GLY A 287 -3.64 8.51 9.88
C GLY A 287 -4.95 9.05 10.46
N PHE A 288 -5.98 9.11 9.62
CA PHE A 288 -7.31 9.52 10.05
C PHE A 288 -8.08 8.31 10.55
N ALA A 289 -8.71 8.43 11.72
CA ALA A 289 -9.51 7.37 12.31
C ALA A 289 -10.83 7.92 12.87
N VAL A 290 -11.81 7.05 12.99
CA VAL A 290 -13.04 7.32 13.74
C VAL A 290 -12.68 7.55 15.21
N HIS A 291 -12.96 8.76 15.71
CA HIS A 291 -12.70 9.13 17.11
C HIS A 291 -13.99 9.14 17.94
N GLU A 292 -15.09 9.57 17.32
CA GLU A 292 -16.44 9.62 17.88
C GLU A 292 -17.41 9.16 16.78
N GLU A 293 -18.68 8.89 17.14
CA GLU A 293 -19.71 8.43 16.21
C GLU A 293 -19.87 9.27 14.94
N THR A 294 -19.43 10.53 14.95
CA THR A 294 -19.64 11.48 13.85
C THR A 294 -18.37 12.21 13.42
N ARG A 295 -17.20 11.86 13.99
CA ARG A 295 -15.95 12.61 13.75
C ARG A 295 -14.78 11.71 13.38
N LEU A 296 -14.04 12.17 12.37
CA LEU A 296 -12.70 11.69 12.06
C LEU A 296 -11.68 12.62 12.70
N LYS A 297 -10.58 12.04 13.14
CA LYS A 297 -9.45 12.78 13.71
C LYS A 297 -8.16 12.22 13.13
N LEU A 298 -7.21 13.11 12.82
CA LEU A 298 -5.83 12.71 12.61
C LEU A 298 -5.27 12.22 13.95
N ILE A 299 -4.94 10.94 14.03
CA ILE A 299 -4.39 10.33 15.23
C ILE A 299 -2.92 9.98 15.03
N ARG A 300 -2.17 10.07 16.14
CA ARG A 300 -0.77 9.69 16.30
C ARG A 300 -0.63 9.02 17.67
N PRO A 301 0.44 8.23 17.92
CA PRO A 301 0.71 7.70 19.26
C PRO A 301 0.67 8.80 20.31
N GLN A 302 -0.14 8.58 21.35
CA GLN A 302 -0.12 9.41 22.56
C GLN A 302 1.05 8.89 23.40
N ASN A 303 1.96 9.76 23.85
CA ASN A 303 3.25 9.48 24.52
C ASN A 303 4.51 9.56 23.64
N ILE A 304 4.56 10.44 22.64
CA ILE A 304 5.85 10.97 22.21
C ILE A 304 6.20 12.05 23.26
N ALA A 305 6.90 11.67 24.31
CA ALA A 305 7.54 12.67 25.16
C ALA A 305 8.44 13.52 24.24
N GLN A 306 8.12 14.81 24.11
CA GLN A 306 8.96 15.79 23.44
C GLN A 306 10.25 16.00 24.23
#